data_AF-A0A6N9V5L0-F1
#
_entry.id   AF-A0A6N9V5L0-F1
#
_cell.length_a   1.000
_cell.length_b   1.000
_cell.length_c   1.000
_cell.angle_alpha   90.00
_cell.angle_beta   90.00
_cell.angle_gamma   90.00
#
_symmetry.space_group_name_H-M   'P 1'
#
loop_
_entity.id
_entity.type
_entity.pdbx_description
1 polymer ?
#
loop_
_entity_poly.entity_id
_entity_poly.type
_entity_poly.pdbx_seq_one_letter_code
_entity_poly.pdbx_strand_id
1 'polypeptide(L)' 'IRPPDEALETMPEVVRKMHTASGLLAELAGGTTLADAEAQVLAYVREHVKEPGKAPLCGNSVGTDRNFLAR' A
#
# COMPACT_ATOMS: atom_id res chain seq x y z
N ILE A 1 1.76 -4.89 -4.20
CA ILE A 1 0.51 -5.03 -4.97
C ILE A 1 0.86 -4.74 -6.42
N ARG A 2 0.52 -5.62 -7.37
CA ARG A 2 0.78 -5.37 -8.78
C ARG A 2 -0.27 -4.38 -9.33
N PRO A 3 0.12 -3.16 -9.74
CA PRO A 3 -0.82 -2.22 -10.37
C PRO A 3 -1.09 -2.62 -11.83
N PRO A 4 -2.15 -2.09 -12.45
CA PRO A 4 -2.31 -2.12 -13.90
C PRO A 4 -1.14 -1.43 -14.60
N ASP A 5 -0.79 -1.88 -15.80
CA ASP A 5 0.37 -1.36 -16.54
C ASP A 5 0.17 0.13 -16.89
N GLU A 6 -1.07 0.56 -17.16
CA GLU A 6 -1.41 1.96 -17.49
C GLU A 6 -1.15 2.93 -16.32
N ALA A 7 -1.26 2.44 -15.08
CA ALA A 7 -0.94 3.23 -13.89
C ALA A 7 0.57 3.52 -13.79
N LEU A 8 1.41 2.66 -14.37
CA LEU A 8 2.86 2.89 -14.44
C LEU A 8 3.22 3.88 -15.52
N GLU A 9 2.48 3.95 -16.63
CA GLU A 9 2.73 4.87 -17.73
C GLU A 9 2.42 6.33 -17.35
N THR A 10 1.34 6.54 -16.61
CA THR A 10 0.87 7.85 -16.16
C THR A 10 1.61 8.40 -14.92
N MET A 11 2.57 7.64 -14.39
CA MET A 11 3.34 8.01 -13.20
C MET A 11 4.21 9.26 -13.44
N PRO A 12 4.10 10.31 -12.60
CA PRO A 12 4.93 11.51 -12.70
C PRO A 12 6.43 11.19 -12.63
N GLU A 13 7.26 11.95 -13.34
CA GLU A 13 8.71 11.68 -13.45
C GLU A 13 9.42 11.63 -12.09
N VAL A 14 9.05 12.53 -11.16
CA VAL A 14 9.60 12.56 -9.80
C VAL A 14 9.30 11.27 -9.03
N VAL A 15 8.10 10.72 -9.19
CA VAL A 15 7.65 9.48 -8.55
C VAL A 15 8.35 8.28 -9.18
N ARG A 16 8.48 8.28 -10.51
CA ARG A 16 9.23 7.26 -11.23
C ARG A 16 10.68 7.20 -10.74
N LYS A 17 11.39 8.33 -10.69
CA LYS A 17 12.77 8.40 -10.19
C LYS A 17 12.89 7.86 -8.76
N MET A 18 11.96 8.23 -7.88
CA MET A 18 11.92 7.76 -6.50
C MET A 18 11.75 6.24 -6.41
N HIS A 19 10.77 5.67 -7.12
CA HIS A 19 10.50 4.23 -7.08
C HIS A 19 11.53 3.38 -7.85
N THR A 20 12.19 3.95 -8.86
CA THR A 20 13.37 3.32 -9.47
C THR A 20 14.52 3.25 -8.46
N ALA A 21 14.83 4.36 -7.79
CA ALA A 21 15.93 4.43 -6.83
C ALA A 21 15.71 3.54 -5.61
N SER A 22 14.47 3.38 -5.15
CA SER A 22 14.13 2.48 -4.05
C SER A 22 14.03 1.00 -4.45
N GLY A 23 14.16 0.67 -5.74
CA GLY A 23 13.98 -0.69 -6.27
C GLY A 23 12.52 -1.15 -6.37
N LEU A 24 11.55 -0.35 -5.91
CA LEU A 24 10.14 -0.74 -5.85
C LEU A 24 9.59 -1.10 -7.23
N LEU A 25 9.94 -0.34 -8.29
CA LEU A 25 9.41 -0.64 -9.64
C LEU A 25 9.75 -2.05 -10.13
N ALA A 26 10.91 -2.60 -9.74
CA ALA A 26 11.29 -3.97 -10.10
C ALA A 26 10.46 -5.00 -9.32
N GLU A 27 10.11 -4.72 -8.06
CA GLU A 27 9.33 -5.62 -7.22
C GLU A 27 7.84 -5.65 -7.59
N LEU A 28 7.30 -4.57 -8.18
CA LEU A 28 5.87 -4.48 -8.52
C LEU A 28 5.38 -5.62 -9.43
N ALA A 29 6.23 -6.13 -10.33
CA ALA A 29 5.90 -7.23 -11.23
C ALA A 29 5.61 -8.55 -10.49
N GLY A 30 6.29 -8.78 -9.37
CA GLY A 30 6.07 -9.93 -8.48
C GLY A 30 5.02 -9.67 -7.39
N GLY A 31 4.36 -8.51 -7.42
CA GLY A 31 3.37 -8.13 -6.42
C GLY A 31 2.11 -8.99 -6.45
N THR A 32 1.47 -9.12 -5.29
CA THR A 32 0.17 -9.79 -5.16
C THR A 32 -1.02 -8.87 -5.53
N THR A 33 -2.25 -9.41 -5.50
CA THR A 33 -3.48 -8.64 -5.73
C THR A 33 -3.80 -7.73 -4.54
N LEU A 34 -4.63 -6.70 -4.76
CA LEU A 34 -5.08 -5.83 -3.66
C LEU A 34 -5.87 -6.62 -2.60
N ALA A 35 -6.78 -7.51 -3.04
CA ALA A 35 -7.60 -8.32 -2.15
C ALA A 35 -6.75 -9.24 -1.26
N ASP A 36 -5.74 -9.89 -1.83
CA ASP A 36 -4.84 -10.77 -1.06
C ASP A 36 -3.99 -9.97 -0.07
N ALA A 37 -3.50 -8.79 -0.47
CA ALA A 37 -2.75 -7.91 0.42
C ALA A 37 -3.62 -7.42 1.59
N GLU A 38 -4.85 -6.98 1.31
CA GLU A 38 -5.81 -6.56 2.33
C GLU A 38 -6.11 -7.71 3.33
N ALA A 39 -6.39 -8.91 2.81
CA ALA A 39 -6.67 -10.07 3.65
C ALA A 39 -5.50 -10.40 4.59
N GLN A 40 -4.26 -10.39 4.08
CA GLN A 40 -3.05 -10.65 4.87
C GLN A 40 -2.84 -9.57 5.95
N VAL A 41 -2.97 -8.30 5.59
CA VAL A 41 -2.79 -7.19 6.53
C VAL A 41 -3.88 -7.21 7.62
N LEU A 42 -5.14 -7.41 7.25
CA LEU A 42 -6.23 -7.48 8.22
C LEU A 42 -6.10 -8.70 9.14
N ALA A 43 -5.62 -9.84 8.65
CA ALA A 43 -5.34 -11.01 9.48
C ALA A 43 -4.28 -10.67 10.55
N TYR A 44 -3.17 -10.07 10.14
CA TYR A 44 -2.11 -9.63 11.06
C TYR A 44 -2.62 -8.61 12.09
N VAL A 45 -3.41 -7.61 11.66
CA VAL A 45 -3.98 -6.61 12.57
C VAL A 45 -4.92 -7.25 13.58
N ARG A 46 -5.80 -8.17 13.17
CA ARG A 46 -6.74 -8.86 14.08
C ARG A 46 -6.04 -9.78 15.07
N GLU A 47 -4.88 -10.31 14.71
CA GLU A 47 -4.06 -11.08 15.64
C GLU A 47 -3.59 -10.21 16.83
N HIS A 48 -3.31 -8.94 16.60
CA HIS A 48 -2.73 -8.04 17.61
C HIS A 48 -3.76 -7.10 18.25
N VAL A 49 -4.77 -6.67 17.50
CA VAL A 49 -5.85 -5.76 17.93
C VAL A 49 -7.12 -6.59 18.07
N LYS A 50 -7.35 -7.11 19.28
CA LYS A 50 -8.49 -8.00 19.57
C LYS A 50 -9.83 -7.29 19.54
N GLU A 51 -9.85 -6.00 19.91
CA GLU A 51 -11.06 -5.18 19.94
C GLU A 51 -11.11 -4.23 18.74
N PRO A 52 -12.10 -4.37 17.85
CA PRO A 52 -12.28 -3.46 16.72
C PRO A 52 -12.38 -1.99 17.16
N GLY A 53 -11.70 -1.10 16.42
CA GLY A 53 -11.76 0.34 16.65
C GLY A 53 -10.98 0.86 17.86
N LYS A 54 -10.22 0.02 18.56
CA LYS A 54 -9.39 0.47 19.70
C LYS A 54 -8.03 1.03 19.31
N ALA A 55 -7.42 0.49 18.25
CA ALA A 55 -6.12 0.96 17.78
C ALA A 55 -6.30 2.13 16.79
N PRO A 56 -5.81 3.35 17.09
CA PRO A 56 -5.79 4.43 16.12
C PRO A 56 -4.76 4.13 15.01
N LEU A 57 -5.01 4.67 13.82
CA LEU A 57 -4.04 4.62 12.73
C LEU A 57 -2.89 5.59 13.02
N CYS A 58 -1.67 5.08 13.13
CA CYS A 58 -0.47 5.83 13.51
C CYS A 58 0.57 5.83 12.37
N GLY A 59 1.23 6.95 12.17
CA GLY A 59 2.29 7.10 11.16
C GLY A 59 2.59 8.57 10.86
N ASN A 60 3.66 8.82 10.10
CA ASN A 60 3.97 10.17 9.63
C ASN A 60 3.06 10.53 8.45
N SER A 61 2.43 11.71 8.50
CA SER A 61 1.49 12.17 7.48
C SER A 61 0.37 11.17 7.14
N VAL A 62 -0.03 10.35 8.12
CA VAL A 62 -0.91 9.18 7.93
C VAL A 62 -2.32 9.50 7.41
N GLY A 63 -2.69 10.78 7.38
CA GLY A 63 -3.93 11.24 6.76
C GLY A 63 -3.97 10.95 5.25
N THR A 64 -2.83 11.01 4.57
CA THR A 64 -2.73 10.66 3.15
C THR A 64 -2.99 9.17 2.95
N ASP A 65 -2.33 8.31 3.73
CA ASP A 65 -2.51 6.86 3.68
C ASP A 65 -3.95 6.45 4.00
N ARG A 66 -4.55 7.08 5.02
CA ARG A 66 -5.97 6.85 5.38
C ARG A 66 -6.91 7.12 4.21
N ASN A 67 -6.63 8.14 3.39
CA ASN A 67 -7.47 8.44 2.23
C ASN A 67 -7.35 7.36 1.13
N PHE A 68 -6.22 6.65 1.03
CA PHE A 68 -6.10 5.49 0.15
C PHE A 68 -6.86 4.29 0.70
N LEU A 69 -6.80 4.04 2.01
CA LEU A 69 -7.51 2.92 2.66
C LEU A 69 -9.04 3.08 2.69
N ALA A 70 -9.54 4.31 2.61
CA ALA A 70 -10.97 4.61 2.64
C ALA A 70 -11.65 4.54 1.26
N ARG A 71 -10.90 4.21 0.20
CA ARG A 71 -11.38 4.10 -1.18
C ARG A 71 -11.51 2.63 -1.57
#